data_AF-A0A2V2WG63-F1
#
_entry.id   AF-A0A2V2WG63-F1
#
_cell.length_a   1.000
_cell.length_b   1.000
_cell.length_c   1.000
_cell.angle_alpha   90.00
_cell.angle_beta   90.00
_cell.angle_gamma   90.00
#
_symmetry.space_group_name_H-M   'P 1'
#
loop_
_entity.id
_entity.type
_entity.pdbx_description
1 polymer ?
#
loop_
_entity_poly.entity_id
_entity_poly.type
_entity_poly.pdbx_seq_one_letter_code
_entity_poly.pdbx_strand_id
1 'polypeptide(L)'
;MKLNDFLRGHIGPSAVVDERYNVTMEVFLVEPRNYVQDQKLLEEIFNLSEYQVLQEMRGLRRDTYNVSQMGVRSLRQWRDFERKDMVSPLARRELDAALRGVLKEEKIQMSEGFYDSLYNARWHHVVEFTDGEGMGMEVREGKPPQSWTYKAVGRTLERDDSVEQSGAPRLRLMVLTSDKAWP
;
A
#
# COMPACT_ATOMS: atom_id res chain seq x y z
N MET A 1 -27.30 -25.39 -9.73
CA MET A 1 -27.90 -25.46 -11.08
C MET A 1 -27.36 -26.69 -11.79
N LYS A 2 -28.23 -27.45 -12.46
CA LYS A 2 -27.81 -28.57 -13.31
C LYS A 2 -27.46 -28.12 -14.73
N LEU A 3 -26.77 -28.96 -15.48
CA LEU A 3 -26.36 -28.70 -16.86
C LEU A 3 -27.57 -28.43 -17.76
N ASN A 4 -28.62 -29.26 -17.74
CA ASN A 4 -29.80 -29.02 -18.59
C ASN A 4 -30.54 -27.72 -18.24
N ASP A 5 -30.55 -27.32 -16.98
CA ASP A 5 -31.13 -26.03 -16.59
C ASP A 5 -30.33 -24.86 -17.18
N PHE A 6 -29.01 -24.96 -17.14
CA PHE A 6 -28.09 -23.98 -17.74
C PHE A 6 -28.26 -23.92 -19.26
N LEU A 7 -28.27 -25.06 -19.96
CA LEU A 7 -28.42 -25.12 -21.42
C LEU A 7 -29.75 -24.49 -21.86
N ARG A 8 -30.84 -24.78 -21.16
CA ARG A 8 -32.15 -24.20 -21.45
C ARG A 8 -32.21 -22.69 -21.23
N GLY A 9 -31.50 -22.20 -20.21
CA GLY A 9 -31.44 -20.79 -19.87
C GLY A 9 -30.62 -19.94 -20.85
N HIS A 10 -29.55 -20.50 -21.42
CA HIS A 10 -28.57 -19.73 -22.20
C HIS A 10 -28.49 -20.07 -23.69
N ILE A 11 -28.84 -21.30 -24.09
CA ILE A 11 -28.78 -21.74 -25.49
C ILE A 11 -30.18 -21.88 -26.08
N GLY A 12 -31.08 -22.52 -25.33
CA GLY A 12 -32.49 -22.59 -25.69
C GLY A 12 -33.19 -23.85 -25.19
N PRO A 13 -34.53 -23.90 -25.26
CA PRO A 13 -35.34 -24.96 -24.64
C PRO A 13 -35.03 -26.36 -25.18
N SER A 14 -34.54 -26.45 -26.42
CA SER A 14 -34.18 -27.71 -27.09
C SER A 14 -32.76 -28.20 -26.76
N ALA A 15 -31.90 -27.36 -26.17
CA ALA A 15 -30.56 -27.75 -25.77
C ALA A 15 -30.63 -28.61 -24.51
N VAL A 16 -30.41 -29.92 -24.68
CA VAL A 16 -30.54 -30.90 -23.61
C VAL A 16 -29.57 -32.05 -23.83
N VAL A 17 -28.94 -32.51 -22.76
CA VAL A 17 -28.20 -33.78 -22.72
C VAL A 17 -29.05 -34.88 -22.09
N ASP A 18 -28.67 -36.14 -22.35
CA ASP A 18 -29.27 -37.29 -21.67
C ASP A 18 -29.23 -37.12 -20.14
N GLU A 19 -30.26 -37.61 -19.45
CA GLU A 19 -30.40 -37.42 -18.00
C GLU A 19 -29.21 -37.99 -17.22
N ARG A 20 -28.50 -39.00 -17.76
CA ARG A 20 -27.27 -39.54 -17.17
C ARG A 20 -26.12 -38.53 -17.14
N TYR A 21 -26.10 -37.58 -18.08
CA TYR A 21 -25.09 -36.53 -18.17
C TYR A 21 -25.55 -35.19 -17.58
N ASN A 22 -26.79 -35.12 -17.06
CA ASN A 22 -27.38 -33.93 -16.45
C ASN A 22 -26.85 -33.67 -15.03
N VAL A 23 -25.54 -33.46 -14.92
CA VAL A 23 -24.82 -33.22 -13.66
C VAL A 23 -24.94 -31.77 -13.21
N THR A 24 -24.43 -31.45 -12.02
CA THR A 24 -24.32 -30.06 -11.57
C THR A 24 -23.27 -29.31 -12.39
N MET A 25 -23.42 -27.98 -12.52
CA MET A 25 -22.41 -27.17 -13.19
C MET A 25 -21.01 -27.30 -12.55
N GLU A 26 -20.92 -27.44 -11.23
CA GLU A 26 -19.63 -27.64 -10.55
C GLU A 26 -18.88 -28.89 -11.03
N VAL A 27 -19.61 -29.98 -11.30
CA VAL A 27 -19.06 -31.24 -11.84
C VAL A 27 -18.74 -31.10 -13.32
N PHE A 28 -19.65 -30.50 -14.10
CA PHE A 28 -19.46 -30.28 -15.53
C PHE A 28 -18.19 -29.45 -15.84
N LEU A 29 -17.94 -28.38 -15.09
CA LEU A 29 -16.78 -27.49 -15.24
C LEU A 29 -15.42 -28.17 -14.98
N VAL A 30 -15.41 -29.39 -14.42
CA VAL A 30 -14.19 -30.17 -14.24
C VAL A 30 -13.71 -30.72 -15.56
N GLU A 31 -14.59 -31.41 -16.29
CA GLU A 31 -14.28 -32.06 -17.56
C GLU A 31 -15.53 -32.10 -18.47
N PRO A 32 -15.84 -30.96 -19.14
CA PRO A 32 -17.06 -30.81 -19.93
C PRO A 32 -17.25 -31.89 -21.01
N ARG A 33 -16.14 -32.35 -21.59
CA ARG A 33 -16.10 -33.33 -22.69
C ARG A 33 -16.61 -34.72 -22.29
N ASN A 34 -16.68 -35.03 -20.99
CA ASN A 34 -17.25 -36.29 -20.51
C ASN A 34 -18.78 -36.30 -20.52
N TYR A 35 -19.41 -35.12 -20.56
CA TYR A 35 -20.86 -34.95 -20.42
C TYR A 35 -21.52 -34.48 -21.71
N VAL A 36 -20.78 -33.78 -22.58
CA VAL A 36 -21.25 -33.33 -23.89
C VAL A 36 -20.27 -33.84 -24.95
N GLN A 37 -20.75 -34.73 -25.82
CA GLN A 37 -19.95 -35.23 -26.96
C GLN A 37 -20.16 -34.42 -28.24
N ASP A 38 -21.27 -33.68 -28.33
CA ASP A 38 -21.53 -32.78 -29.46
C ASP A 38 -20.55 -31.61 -29.40
N GLN A 39 -19.62 -31.58 -30.36
CA GLN A 39 -18.58 -30.58 -30.43
C GLN A 39 -19.13 -29.17 -30.70
N LYS A 40 -20.21 -29.06 -31.50
CA LYS A 40 -20.82 -27.76 -31.79
C LYS A 40 -21.48 -27.18 -30.54
N LEU A 41 -22.16 -28.04 -29.77
CA LEU A 41 -22.76 -27.64 -28.50
C LEU A 41 -21.69 -27.25 -27.47
N LEU A 42 -20.57 -27.98 -27.39
CA LEU A 42 -19.45 -27.61 -26.53
C LEU A 42 -18.86 -26.25 -26.90
N GLU A 43 -18.64 -25.99 -28.18
CA GLU A 43 -18.15 -24.70 -28.66
C GLU A 43 -19.12 -23.56 -28.29
N GLU A 44 -20.42 -23.78 -28.45
CA GLU A 44 -21.45 -22.82 -28.04
C GLU A 44 -21.41 -22.55 -26.53
N ILE A 45 -21.33 -23.59 -25.70
CA ILE A 45 -21.18 -23.47 -24.24
C ILE A 45 -19.92 -22.67 -23.87
N PHE A 46 -18.78 -22.95 -24.50
CA PHE A 46 -17.52 -22.27 -24.18
C PHE A 46 -17.50 -20.79 -24.58
N ASN A 47 -18.33 -20.42 -25.56
CA ASN A 47 -18.51 -19.04 -25.98
C ASN A 47 -19.48 -18.24 -25.09
N LEU A 48 -20.21 -18.89 -24.17
CA LEU A 48 -21.08 -18.19 -23.22
C LEU A 48 -20.27 -17.44 -22.17
N SER A 49 -20.63 -16.19 -21.91
CA SER A 49 -19.99 -15.38 -20.87
C SER A 49 -20.25 -15.96 -19.48
N GLU A 50 -21.44 -16.52 -19.24
CA GLU A 50 -21.80 -17.13 -17.96
C GLU A 50 -20.98 -18.40 -17.69
N TYR A 51 -20.68 -19.17 -18.73
CA TYR A 51 -19.78 -20.32 -18.61
C TYR A 51 -18.36 -19.86 -18.25
N GLN A 52 -17.85 -18.81 -18.89
CA GLN A 52 -16.53 -18.24 -18.60
C GLN A 52 -16.45 -17.75 -17.15
N VAL A 53 -17.45 -17.01 -16.67
CA VAL A 53 -17.54 -16.54 -15.28
C VAL A 53 -17.56 -17.71 -14.29
N LEU A 54 -18.33 -18.75 -14.57
CA LEU A 54 -18.37 -19.94 -13.72
C LEU A 54 -17.01 -20.66 -13.68
N GLN A 55 -16.31 -20.74 -14.80
CA GLN A 55 -14.99 -21.35 -14.88
C GLN A 55 -13.92 -20.55 -14.14
N GLU A 56 -13.95 -19.22 -14.26
CA GLU A 56 -13.09 -18.32 -13.50
C GLU A 56 -13.35 -18.42 -12.00
N MET A 57 -14.61 -18.38 -11.57
CA MET A 57 -15.00 -18.50 -10.17
C MET A 57 -14.53 -19.83 -9.57
N ARG A 58 -14.66 -20.92 -10.34
CA ARG A 58 -14.14 -22.24 -9.94
C ARG A 58 -12.62 -22.20 -9.77
N GLY A 59 -11.90 -21.57 -10.71
CA GLY A 59 -10.45 -21.36 -10.63
C GLY A 59 -10.05 -20.60 -9.36
N LEU A 60 -10.68 -19.45 -9.11
CA LEU A 60 -10.44 -18.62 -7.92
C LEU A 60 -10.71 -19.36 -6.62
N ARG A 61 -11.79 -20.17 -6.56
CA ARG A 61 -12.10 -20.99 -5.38
C ARG A 61 -11.01 -22.03 -5.12
N ARG A 62 -10.50 -22.66 -6.18
CA ARG A 62 -9.37 -23.60 -6.09
C ARG A 62 -8.09 -22.91 -5.62
N ASP A 63 -7.77 -21.75 -6.20
CA ASP A 63 -6.61 -20.95 -5.80
C ASP A 63 -6.67 -20.58 -4.32
N THR A 64 -7.82 -20.09 -3.87
CA THR A 64 -8.09 -19.73 -2.47
C THR A 64 -7.89 -20.92 -1.54
N TYR A 65 -8.41 -22.10 -1.93
CA TYR A 65 -8.21 -23.32 -1.17
C TYR A 65 -6.73 -23.70 -1.09
N ASN A 66 -6.01 -23.68 -2.21
CA ASN A 66 -4.60 -24.04 -2.29
C ASN A 66 -3.72 -23.18 -1.37
N VAL A 67 -3.88 -21.85 -1.41
CA VAL A 67 -3.09 -20.94 -0.56
C VAL A 67 -3.47 -21.06 0.92
N SER A 68 -4.74 -21.33 1.21
CA SER A 68 -5.20 -21.56 2.59
C SER A 68 -4.60 -22.82 3.20
N GLN A 69 -4.49 -23.91 2.42
CA GLN A 69 -3.82 -25.14 2.83
C GLN A 69 -2.31 -24.92 3.10
N MET A 70 -1.70 -23.96 2.42
CA MET A 70 -0.31 -23.53 2.66
C MET A 70 -0.17 -22.52 3.81
N GLY A 71 -1.24 -22.22 4.53
CA GLY A 71 -1.22 -21.33 5.69
C GLY A 71 -1.23 -19.83 5.37
N VAL A 72 -1.38 -19.45 4.09
CA VAL A 72 -1.47 -18.05 3.68
C VAL A 72 -2.88 -17.54 3.95
N ARG A 73 -3.04 -16.68 4.96
CA ARG A 73 -4.33 -16.09 5.37
C ARG A 73 -4.34 -14.56 5.35
N SER A 74 -3.23 -13.93 4.98
CA SER A 74 -3.08 -12.47 4.96
C SER A 74 -2.16 -12.00 3.83
N LEU A 75 -2.27 -10.73 3.43
CA LEU A 75 -1.41 -10.14 2.41
C LEU A 75 0.07 -10.08 2.85
N ARG A 76 0.36 -9.94 4.15
CA ARG A 76 1.74 -10.01 4.67
C ARG A 76 2.34 -11.40 4.50
N GLN A 77 1.57 -12.45 4.80
CA GLN A 77 2.02 -13.83 4.52
C GLN A 77 2.13 -14.09 3.03
N TRP A 78 1.21 -13.53 2.23
CA TRP A 78 1.33 -13.59 0.77
C TRP A 78 2.65 -12.98 0.33
N ARG A 79 3.05 -11.78 0.80
CA ARG A 79 4.33 -11.14 0.44
C ARG A 79 5.52 -12.09 0.51
N ASP A 80 5.60 -12.85 1.59
CA ASP A 80 6.74 -13.71 1.91
C ASP A 80 6.55 -15.15 1.36
N PHE A 81 5.43 -15.43 0.68
CA PHE A 81 5.10 -16.74 0.13
C PHE A 81 5.78 -16.99 -1.22
N GLU A 82 6.66 -17.99 -1.28
CA GLU A 82 7.48 -18.28 -2.47
C GLU A 82 6.69 -18.90 -3.63
N ARG A 83 5.72 -19.78 -3.35
CA ARG A 83 5.01 -20.61 -4.34
C ARG A 83 3.84 -19.87 -5.00
N LYS A 84 4.11 -18.70 -5.56
CA LYS A 84 3.14 -17.80 -6.21
C LYS A 84 2.47 -18.41 -7.45
N ASP A 85 3.08 -19.44 -8.02
CA ASP A 85 2.60 -20.22 -9.16
C ASP A 85 1.46 -21.19 -8.81
N MET A 86 1.16 -21.38 -7.52
CA MET A 86 0.04 -22.21 -7.05
C MET A 86 -1.35 -21.62 -7.30
N VAL A 87 -1.41 -20.33 -7.66
CA VAL A 87 -2.65 -19.63 -7.99
C VAL A 87 -2.65 -19.23 -9.45
N SER A 88 -3.84 -19.03 -10.01
CA SER A 88 -3.99 -18.51 -11.37
C SER A 88 -3.28 -17.16 -11.54
N PRO A 89 -2.81 -16.85 -12.76
CA PRO A 89 -2.19 -15.55 -13.05
C PRO A 89 -3.07 -14.34 -12.69
N LEU A 90 -4.39 -14.48 -12.85
CA LEU A 90 -5.35 -13.44 -12.47
C LEU A 90 -5.37 -13.22 -10.95
N ALA A 91 -5.54 -14.30 -10.17
CA ALA A 91 -5.52 -14.22 -8.71
C ALA A 91 -4.21 -13.63 -8.18
N ARG A 92 -3.07 -14.07 -8.75
CA ARG A 92 -1.75 -13.54 -8.41
C ARG A 92 -1.66 -12.04 -8.66
N ARG A 93 -2.10 -11.58 -9.84
CA ARG A 93 -2.09 -10.16 -10.22
C ARG A 93 -2.88 -9.31 -9.23
N GLU A 94 -4.08 -9.76 -8.85
CA GLU A 94 -4.95 -9.05 -7.90
C GLU A 94 -4.34 -9.02 -6.49
N LEU A 95 -3.81 -10.14 -5.99
CA LEU A 95 -3.14 -10.18 -4.69
C LEU A 95 -1.89 -9.29 -4.65
N ASP A 96 -1.09 -9.28 -5.71
CA ASP A 96 0.08 -8.42 -5.81
C ASP A 96 -0.30 -6.94 -5.93
N ALA A 97 -1.41 -6.61 -6.60
CA ALA A 97 -1.95 -5.26 -6.66
C ALA A 97 -2.45 -4.79 -5.28
N ALA A 98 -3.20 -5.63 -4.57
CA ALA A 98 -3.64 -5.36 -3.21
C ALA A 98 -2.45 -5.16 -2.25
N LEU A 99 -1.42 -6.02 -2.36
CA LEU A 99 -0.20 -5.89 -1.55
C LEU A 99 0.53 -4.56 -1.80
N ARG A 100 0.67 -4.14 -3.07
CA ARG A 100 1.25 -2.83 -3.39
C ARG A 100 0.44 -1.67 -2.79
N GLY A 101 -0.89 -1.78 -2.80
CA GLY A 101 -1.77 -0.82 -2.16
C GLY A 101 -1.51 -0.68 -0.66
N VAL A 102 -1.48 -1.81 0.06
CA VAL A 102 -1.20 -1.83 1.51
C VAL A 102 0.18 -1.24 1.84
N LEU A 103 1.22 -1.61 1.09
CA LEU A 103 2.57 -1.09 1.32
C LEU A 103 2.69 0.41 1.06
N LYS A 104 1.93 0.93 0.08
CA LYS A 104 1.88 2.37 -0.19
C LYS A 104 1.22 3.13 0.96
N GLU A 105 0.11 2.60 1.49
CA GLU A 105 -0.60 3.19 2.62
C GLU A 105 0.26 3.21 3.89
N GLU A 106 0.92 2.09 4.21
CA GLU A 106 1.86 2.00 5.34
C GLU A 106 2.99 3.04 5.23
N LYS A 107 3.52 3.25 4.01
CA LYS A 107 4.55 4.26 3.76
C LYS A 107 4.02 5.68 3.92
N ILE A 108 2.81 5.97 3.45
CA ILE A 108 2.19 7.30 3.59
C ILE A 108 1.97 7.61 5.06
N GLN A 109 1.37 6.71 5.83
CA GLN A 109 1.14 6.89 7.26
C GLN A 109 2.45 7.12 8.03
N MET A 110 3.50 6.36 7.69
CA MET A 110 4.83 6.56 8.28
C MET A 110 5.40 7.94 7.94
N SER A 111 5.20 8.42 6.70
CA SER A 111 5.66 9.75 6.30
C SER A 111 4.85 10.88 6.93
N GLU A 112 3.52 10.78 7.03
CA GLU A 112 2.70 11.81 7.65
C GLU A 112 3.06 12.00 9.12
N GLY A 113 3.22 10.92 9.89
CA GLY A 113 3.67 11.01 11.29
C GLY A 113 5.08 11.61 11.44
N PHE A 114 6.00 11.28 10.53
CA PHE A 114 7.35 11.83 10.51
C PHE A 114 7.36 13.33 10.19
N TYR A 115 6.62 13.75 9.16
CA TYR A 115 6.55 15.16 8.74
C TYR A 115 5.77 16.01 9.74
N ASP A 116 4.69 15.50 10.34
CA ASP A 116 3.97 16.18 11.42
C ASP A 116 4.90 16.54 12.58
N SER A 117 5.82 15.65 12.93
CA SER A 117 6.77 15.85 14.03
C SER A 117 7.80 16.93 13.72
N LEU A 118 8.15 17.12 12.44
CA LEU A 118 9.03 18.19 11.97
C LEU A 118 8.30 19.53 11.82
N TYR A 119 7.09 19.54 11.24
CA TYR A 119 6.32 20.76 11.01
C TYR A 119 5.82 21.39 12.32
N ASN A 120 5.51 20.57 13.31
CA ASN A 120 5.07 21.03 14.63
C ASN A 120 6.21 21.16 15.64
N ALA A 121 7.46 20.88 15.24
CA ALA A 121 8.60 21.08 16.12
C ALA A 121 8.75 22.56 16.48
N ARG A 122 9.02 22.84 17.76
CA ARG A 122 9.27 24.19 18.26
C ARG A 122 10.76 24.47 18.30
N TRP A 123 11.11 25.69 17.92
CA TRP A 123 12.46 26.21 18.06
C TRP A 123 12.68 26.69 19.48
N HIS A 124 13.76 26.22 20.10
CA HIS A 124 14.32 26.82 21.30
C HIS A 124 15.77 27.20 21.02
N HIS A 125 16.24 28.23 21.72
CA HIS A 125 17.64 28.63 21.64
C HIS A 125 18.16 28.96 23.02
N VAL A 126 19.44 28.67 23.25
CA VAL A 126 20.12 28.96 24.51
C VAL A 126 20.96 30.22 24.31
N VAL A 127 20.73 31.19 25.17
CA VAL A 127 21.40 32.48 25.18
C VAL A 127 22.19 32.61 26.46
N GLU A 128 23.42 33.08 26.33
CA GLU A 128 24.21 33.51 27.48
C GLU A 128 24.01 34.98 27.77
N PHE A 129 23.86 35.30 29.05
CA PHE A 129 23.87 36.66 29.55
C PHE A 129 24.93 36.80 30.65
N THR A 130 25.56 37.98 30.71
CA THR A 130 26.57 38.33 31.72
C THR A 130 26.02 39.46 32.57
N ASP A 131 25.64 39.16 33.82
CA ASP A 131 25.02 40.12 34.76
C ASP A 131 25.96 40.62 35.85
N GLY A 132 27.27 40.42 35.69
CA GLY A 132 28.28 40.94 36.61
C GLY A 132 28.48 40.10 37.89
N GLU A 133 27.58 39.17 38.22
CA GLU A 133 27.73 38.21 39.32
C GLU A 133 28.01 36.78 38.86
N GLY A 134 27.81 36.47 37.57
CA GLY A 134 28.18 35.18 37.00
C GLY A 134 27.82 35.06 35.52
N MET A 135 28.03 33.87 34.96
CA MET A 135 27.65 33.54 33.59
C MET A 135 26.40 32.67 33.61
N GLY A 136 25.25 33.27 33.26
CA GLY A 136 23.96 32.58 33.22
C GLY A 136 23.61 32.07 31.81
N MET A 137 22.97 30.90 31.73
CA MET A 137 22.38 30.37 30.49
C MET A 137 20.86 30.36 30.60
N GLU A 138 20.18 30.95 29.63
CA GLU A 138 18.72 30.97 29.56
C GLU A 138 18.25 30.29 28.28
N VAL A 139 17.26 29.40 28.38
CA VAL A 139 16.58 28.81 27.22
C VAL A 139 15.38 29.67 26.86
N ARG A 140 15.34 30.16 25.64
CA ARG A 140 14.26 30.98 25.10
C ARG A 140 13.50 30.23 24.02
N GLU A 141 12.18 30.38 24.01
CA GLU A 141 11.31 29.85 22.95
C GLU A 141 11.31 30.77 21.73
N GLY A 142 11.22 30.16 20.55
CA GLY A 142 11.19 30.84 19.26
C GLY A 142 12.54 30.92 18.56
N LYS A 143 12.48 31.42 17.33
CA LYS A 143 13.67 31.64 16.49
C LYS A 143 14.50 32.78 17.10
N PRO A 144 15.81 32.59 17.31
CA PRO A 144 16.66 33.64 17.84
C PRO A 144 16.69 34.87 16.92
N PRO A 145 16.86 36.08 17.47
CA PRO A 145 17.20 37.25 16.66
C PRO A 145 18.49 36.94 15.90
N GLN A 146 18.48 37.23 14.60
CA GLN A 146 19.58 36.89 13.71
C GLN A 146 20.86 37.59 14.16
N SER A 147 21.84 36.81 14.63
CA SER A 147 23.07 37.33 15.22
C SER A 147 24.10 37.83 14.19
N TRP A 148 23.83 37.65 12.89
CA TRP A 148 24.75 38.03 11.80
C TRP A 148 24.01 38.76 10.69
N THR A 149 24.45 39.97 10.38
CA THR A 149 24.05 40.69 9.17
C THR A 149 24.84 40.15 7.98
N TYR A 150 24.14 39.79 6.90
CA TYR A 150 24.75 39.38 5.65
C TYR A 150 24.60 40.50 4.63
N LYS A 151 25.63 40.73 3.82
CA LYS A 151 25.58 41.62 2.69
C LYS A 151 25.53 40.82 1.40
N ALA A 152 24.70 41.27 0.46
CA ALA A 152 24.60 40.64 -0.85
C ALA A 152 25.83 41.04 -1.68
N VAL A 153 26.63 40.06 -2.09
CA VAL A 153 27.77 40.25 -2.99
C VAL A 153 27.54 39.37 -4.21
N GLY A 154 27.05 39.99 -5.29
CA GLY A 154 26.66 39.26 -6.51
C GLY A 154 25.47 38.32 -6.28
N ARG A 155 25.64 37.01 -6.48
CA ARG A 155 24.64 35.95 -6.21
C ARG A 155 24.88 35.20 -4.89
N THR A 156 25.85 35.63 -4.10
CA THR A 156 26.27 34.99 -2.86
C THR A 156 26.07 35.94 -1.68
N LEU A 157 25.78 35.38 -0.50
CA LEU A 157 25.69 36.14 0.74
C LEU A 157 27.03 36.04 1.47
N GLU A 158 27.70 37.17 1.65
CA GLU A 158 28.90 37.26 2.48
C GLU A 158 28.54 37.77 3.88
N ARG A 159 29.27 37.27 4.86
CA ARG A 159 29.18 37.70 6.25
C ARG A 159 29.73 39.13 6.34
N ASP A 160 29.08 39.98 7.13
CA ASP A 160 29.54 41.35 7.37
C ASP A 160 30.10 41.47 8.80
N ASP A 161 31.39 41.17 8.96
CA ASP A 161 32.06 40.90 10.24
C ASP A 161 33.08 41.98 10.65
N SER A 162 32.82 43.25 10.32
CA SER A 162 33.73 44.37 10.63
C SER A 162 33.67 44.89 12.07
N VAL A 163 32.84 44.32 12.96
CA VAL A 163 32.67 44.81 14.35
C VAL A 163 32.49 43.61 15.31
N GLU A 164 33.44 43.44 16.24
CA GLU A 164 33.24 42.58 17.41
C GLU A 164 32.10 43.16 18.28
N GLN A 165 30.96 42.49 18.30
CA GLN A 165 29.87 42.81 19.24
C GLN A 165 30.14 42.15 20.60
N SER A 166 31.07 42.72 21.37
CA SER A 166 31.22 42.44 22.79
C SER A 166 30.14 43.21 23.57
N GLY A 167 28.98 42.58 23.79
CA GLY A 167 27.90 43.11 24.63
C GLY A 167 26.52 42.52 24.38
N ALA A 168 26.29 41.87 23.22
CA ALA A 168 25.01 41.23 22.92
C ALA A 168 24.96 39.80 23.52
N PRO A 169 23.78 39.34 23.99
CA PRO A 169 23.60 37.98 24.46
C PRO A 169 24.01 36.98 23.37
N ARG A 170 24.98 36.11 23.67
CA ARG A 170 25.57 35.20 22.66
C ARG A 170 24.72 33.95 22.53
N LEU A 171 24.23 33.69 21.32
CA LEU A 171 23.56 32.43 21.03
C LEU A 171 24.58 31.29 21.06
N ARG A 172 24.35 30.29 21.91
CA ARG A 172 25.24 29.14 22.08
C ARG A 172 24.73 27.88 21.40
N LEU A 173 23.42 27.67 21.43
CA LEU A 173 22.81 26.43 20.93
C LEU A 173 21.42 26.72 20.37
N MET A 174 21.08 26.00 19.30
CA MET A 174 19.74 25.94 18.75
C MET A 174 19.22 24.52 18.88
N VAL A 175 18.03 24.36 19.42
CA VAL A 175 17.42 23.06 19.74
C VAL A 175 16.04 23.01 19.11
N LEU A 176 15.76 21.96 18.35
CA LEU A 176 14.41 21.60 17.95
C LEU A 176 13.84 20.66 19.01
N THR A 177 12.60 20.89 19.40
CA THR A 177 11.87 19.98 20.29
C THR A 177 10.52 19.64 19.69
N SER A 178 10.06 18.41 19.88
CA SER A 178 8.78 17.93 19.36
C SER A 178 8.01 17.20 20.46
N ASP A 179 6.74 17.58 20.66
CA ASP A 179 5.85 16.96 21.66
C ASP A 179 5.54 15.49 21.33
N LYS A 180 5.73 15.07 20.08
CA LYS A 180 5.52 13.70 19.59
C LYS A 180 6.79 12.82 19.67
N ALA A 181 7.86 13.30 20.31
CA ALA A 181 9.20 12.70 20.30
C ALA A 181 9.81 12.58 18.89
N TRP A 182 11.10 12.21 18.81
CA TRP A 182 11.79 11.99 17.54
C TRP A 182 11.62 10.52 17.11
N PRO A 183 11.33 10.25 15.82
CA PRO A 183 11.25 8.89 15.28
C PRO A 183 12.60 8.17 15.24
#